data_AF-A0A2J6XH27-F1
#
_entry.id   AF-A0A2J6XH27-F1
#
_cell.length_a   1.000
_cell.length_b   1.000
_cell.length_c   1.000
_cell.angle_alpha   90.00
_cell.angle_beta   90.00
_cell.angle_gamma   90.00
#
_symmetry.space_group_name_H-M   'P 1'
#
loop_
_entity.id
_entity.type
_entity.pdbx_description
1 polymer ?
#
loop_
_entity_poly.entity_id
_entity_poly.type
_entity_poly.pdbx_seq_one_letter_code
_entity_poly.pdbx_strand_id
1 'polypeptide(L)'
;MSLDELAGIEMELMKYIEGLDKSEKRLLEVSKNSINDSLILVRQWKAILQGFVMEIQKIIYDNKNGHSLVKEVEACILSDKANAVMRNSSPRDPIYTNVRPLISAISAISSVMCERQYKKVAS
;
A
#
# COMPACT_ATOMS: atom_id res chain seq x y z
N MET A 1 4.20 13.15 -12.96
CA MET A 1 3.22 12.12 -13.37
C MET A 1 3.26 10.94 -12.42
N SER A 2 4.21 9.99 -12.49
CA SER A 2 4.17 8.79 -11.62
C SER A 2 4.13 9.05 -10.11
N LEU A 3 4.72 10.16 -9.65
CA LEU A 3 4.67 10.55 -8.22
C LEU A 3 3.35 11.19 -7.80
N ASP A 4 2.72 11.97 -8.69
CA ASP A 4 1.44 12.61 -8.41
C ASP A 4 0.34 11.54 -8.33
N GLU A 5 0.44 10.51 -9.18
CA GLU A 5 -0.41 9.32 -9.14
C GLU A 5 -0.21 8.51 -7.85
N LEU A 6 1.03 8.31 -7.40
CA LEU A 6 1.31 7.68 -6.10
C LEU A 6 0.74 8.49 -4.93
N ALA A 7 0.86 9.82 -4.94
CA ALA A 7 0.27 10.68 -3.92
C ALA A 7 -1.27 10.60 -3.92
N GLY A 8 -1.89 10.51 -5.10
CA GLY A 8 -3.34 10.27 -5.22
C GLY A 8 -3.75 8.93 -4.61
N ILE A 9 -2.98 7.86 -4.87
CA ILE A 9 -3.22 6.54 -4.27
C ILE A 9 -3.02 6.57 -2.75
N GLU A 10 -2.00 7.27 -2.24
CA GLU A 10 -1.78 7.45 -0.80
C GLU A 10 -3.03 8.02 -0.12
N MET A 11 -3.64 9.06 -0.70
CA MET A 11 -4.85 9.67 -0.17
C MET A 11 -6.02 8.68 -0.12
N GLU A 12 -6.21 7.87 -1.17
CA GLU A 12 -7.26 6.84 -1.20
C GLU A 12 -7.00 5.71 -0.19
N LEU A 13 -5.74 5.30 -0.01
CA LEU A 13 -5.37 4.33 1.04
C LEU A 13 -5.68 4.87 2.43
N MET A 14 -5.36 6.14 2.72
CA MET A 14 -5.68 6.75 4.01
C MET A 14 -7.19 6.78 4.28
N LYS A 15 -8.01 7.15 3.29
CA LYS A 15 -9.48 7.07 3.42
C LYS A 15 -9.96 5.65 3.73
N TYR A 16 -9.36 4.64 3.10
CA TYR A 16 -9.71 3.26 3.34
C TYR A 16 -9.31 2.81 4.76
N ILE A 17 -8.12 3.21 5.23
CA ILE A 17 -7.64 2.97 6.60
C ILE A 17 -8.59 3.58 7.63
N GLU A 18 -9.05 4.82 7.42
CA GLU A 18 -10.05 5.45 8.29
C GLU A 18 -11.38 4.66 8.31
N GLY A 19 -11.78 4.08 7.19
CA GLY A 19 -12.94 3.19 7.10
C GLY A 19 -12.74 1.90 7.92
N LEU A 20 -11.55 1.32 7.88
CA LEU A 20 -11.17 0.16 8.70
C LEU A 20 -11.13 0.52 10.19
N ASP A 21 -10.67 1.70 10.58
CA ASP A 21 -10.71 2.17 11.97
C ASP A 21 -12.14 2.26 12.51
N LYS A 22 -13.08 2.79 11.70
CA LYS A 22 -14.51 2.82 12.07
C LYS A 22 -15.07 1.41 12.22
N SER A 23 -14.68 0.50 11.34
CA SER A 23 -15.10 -0.91 11.38
C SER A 23 -14.55 -1.63 12.61
N GLU A 24 -13.27 -1.40 12.95
CA GLU A 24 -12.63 -1.91 14.16
C GLU A 24 -13.36 -1.45 15.42
N LYS A 25 -13.64 -0.14 15.54
CA LYS A 25 -14.39 0.41 16.70
C LYS A 25 -15.76 -0.24 16.86
N ARG A 26 -16.53 -0.37 15.77
CA ARG A 26 -17.84 -1.03 15.79
C ARG A 26 -17.74 -2.50 16.20
N LEU A 27 -16.75 -3.23 15.69
CA LEU A 27 -16.53 -4.62 16.07
C LEU A 27 -16.20 -4.76 17.56
N LEU A 28 -15.38 -3.87 18.11
CA LEU A 28 -15.06 -3.83 19.53
C LEU A 28 -16.27 -3.51 20.41
N GLU A 29 -17.16 -2.60 19.97
CA GLU A 29 -18.40 -2.27 20.68
C GLU A 29 -19.39 -3.44 20.72
N VAL A 30 -19.47 -4.21 19.63
CA VAL A 30 -20.39 -5.35 19.49
C VAL A 30 -19.82 -6.60 20.17
N SER A 31 -18.51 -6.85 20.08
CA SER A 31 -17.87 -7.98 20.76
C SER A 31 -17.65 -7.64 22.23
N LYS A 32 -18.60 -7.99 23.11
CA LYS A 32 -18.36 -8.01 24.56
C LYS A 32 -17.33 -9.09 24.91
N ASN A 33 -16.04 -8.80 24.68
CA ASN A 33 -14.85 -9.55 25.11
C ASN A 33 -14.43 -10.81 24.32
N SER A 34 -14.75 -10.95 23.03
CA SER A 34 -14.10 -11.97 22.18
C SER A 34 -13.50 -11.37 20.92
N ILE A 35 -12.20 -11.61 20.70
CA ILE A 35 -11.56 -11.33 19.42
C ILE A 35 -12.19 -12.26 18.40
N ASN A 36 -12.97 -11.71 17.47
CA ASN A 36 -13.51 -12.46 16.34
C ASN A 36 -12.55 -12.39 15.14
N ASP A 37 -12.65 -13.37 14.24
CA ASP A 37 -11.81 -13.44 13.03
C ASP A 37 -11.92 -12.17 12.16
N SER A 38 -13.07 -11.49 12.19
CA SER A 38 -13.28 -10.23 11.48
C SER A 38 -12.40 -9.09 12.03
N LEU A 39 -12.23 -8.99 13.34
CA LEU A 39 -11.37 -7.99 13.98
C LEU A 39 -9.89 -8.24 13.64
N ILE A 40 -9.47 -9.51 13.64
CA ILE A 40 -8.13 -9.90 13.22
C ILE A 40 -7.89 -9.48 11.77
N LEU A 41 -8.84 -9.79 10.89
CA LEU A 41 -8.76 -9.46 9.47
C LEU A 41 -8.66 -7.95 9.23
N VAL A 42 -9.52 -7.16 9.90
CA VAL A 42 -9.49 -5.68 9.82
C VAL A 42 -8.12 -5.14 10.26
N ARG A 43 -7.57 -5.64 11.37
CA ARG A 43 -6.26 -5.20 11.88
C ARG A 43 -5.11 -5.57 10.95
N GLN A 44 -5.11 -6.79 10.42
CA GLN A 44 -4.11 -7.26 9.47
C GLN A 44 -4.09 -6.37 8.22
N TRP A 45 -5.27 -6.11 7.62
CA TRP A 45 -5.35 -5.24 6.46
C TRP A 45 -4.98 -3.81 6.78
N LYS A 46 -5.38 -3.28 7.94
CA LYS A 46 -4.97 -1.93 8.34
C LYS A 46 -3.45 -1.80 8.39
N ALA A 47 -2.76 -2.75 9.00
CA ALA A 47 -1.30 -2.76 9.05
C ALA A 47 -0.66 -2.85 7.65
N ILE A 48 -1.19 -3.70 6.76
CA ILE A 48 -0.71 -3.81 5.37
C ILE A 48 -0.85 -2.47 4.63
N LEU A 49 -2.02 -1.83 4.71
CA LEU A 49 -2.27 -0.56 4.01
C LEU A 49 -1.45 0.59 4.59
N GLN A 50 -1.28 0.63 5.92
CA GLN A 50 -0.39 1.59 6.58
C GLN A 50 1.07 1.41 6.11
N GLY A 51 1.52 0.17 5.92
CA GLY A 51 2.82 -0.12 5.34
C GLY A 51 3.00 0.46 3.94
N PHE A 52 1.97 0.37 3.09
CA PHE A 52 2.02 1.01 1.76
C PHE A 52 2.07 2.54 1.85
N VAL A 53 1.27 3.16 2.72
CA VAL A 53 1.29 4.62 2.92
C VAL A 53 2.68 5.10 3.34
N MET A 54 3.31 4.44 4.30
CA MET A 54 4.65 4.81 4.77
C MET A 54 5.71 4.76 3.67
N GLU A 55 5.70 3.70 2.85
CA GLU A 55 6.65 3.56 1.74
C GLU A 55 6.41 4.61 0.64
N ILE A 56 5.15 4.91 0.33
CA ILE A 56 4.81 5.96 -0.64
C ILE A 56 5.29 7.33 -0.15
N GLN A 57 5.05 7.64 1.12
CA GLN A 57 5.52 8.89 1.74
C GLN A 57 7.04 9.03 1.70
N LYS A 58 7.76 7.93 1.93
CA LYS A 58 9.22 7.87 1.85
C LYS A 58 9.72 8.22 0.44
N ILE A 59 9.15 7.58 -0.58
CA ILE A 59 9.45 7.85 -1.99
C ILE A 59 9.19 9.32 -2.36
N ILE A 60 8.06 9.88 -1.89
CA ILE A 60 7.71 11.29 -2.13
C ILE A 60 8.70 12.22 -1.44
N TYR A 61 9.07 11.92 -0.19
CA TYR A 61 10.04 12.68 0.58
C TYR A 61 11.42 12.67 -0.08
N ASP A 62 11.95 11.50 -0.42
CA ASP A 62 13.27 11.37 -1.04
C ASP A 62 13.33 12.02 -2.43
N ASN A 63 12.23 12.00 -3.19
CA ASN A 63 12.15 12.77 -4.42
C ASN A 63 12.24 14.28 -4.19
N LYS A 64 11.56 14.83 -3.15
CA LYS A 64 11.60 16.25 -2.83
C LYS A 64 13.00 16.73 -2.42
N ASN A 65 13.79 15.84 -1.80
CA ASN A 65 15.16 16.14 -1.35
C ASN A 65 16.24 15.83 -2.41
N GLY A 66 15.86 15.43 -3.63
CA GLY A 66 16.81 15.18 -4.73
C GLY A 66 17.53 13.83 -4.66
N HIS A 67 17.10 12.91 -3.78
CA HIS A 67 17.69 11.57 -3.63
C HIS A 67 17.17 10.60 -4.70
N SER A 68 17.47 10.88 -5.97
CA SER A 68 16.89 10.14 -7.10
C SER A 68 17.20 8.63 -7.12
N LEU A 69 18.39 8.21 -6.70
CA LEU A 69 18.75 6.78 -6.61
C LEU A 69 17.99 6.05 -5.49
N VAL A 70 17.81 6.69 -4.35
CA VAL A 70 17.09 6.13 -3.19
C VAL A 70 15.62 5.89 -3.57
N LYS A 71 15.01 6.87 -4.23
CA LYS A 71 13.65 6.79 -4.77
C LYS A 71 13.44 5.61 -5.72
N GLU A 72 14.39 5.35 -6.64
CA GLU A 72 14.28 4.24 -7.59
C GLU A 72 14.32 2.88 -6.87
N VAL A 73 15.22 2.71 -5.89
CA VAL A 73 15.30 1.50 -5.06
C VAL A 73 14.03 1.29 -4.23
N GLU A 74 13.52 2.35 -3.61
CA GLU A 74 12.28 2.30 -2.82
C GLU A 74 11.06 1.98 -3.68
N ALA A 75 11.02 2.46 -4.92
CA ALA A 75 9.99 2.07 -5.86
C ALA A 75 10.04 0.57 -6.19
N CYS A 76 11.23 -0.03 -6.33
CA CYS A 76 11.35 -1.48 -6.50
C CYS A 76 10.80 -2.24 -5.27
N ILE A 77 11.18 -1.81 -4.06
CA ILE A 77 10.67 -2.39 -2.80
C ILE A 77 9.15 -2.29 -2.72
N LEU A 78 8.58 -1.13 -3.08
CA LEU A 78 7.15 -0.92 -3.09
C LEU A 78 6.44 -1.84 -4.10
N SER A 79 7.01 -2.04 -5.28
CA SER A 79 6.48 -2.97 -6.29
C SER A 79 6.49 -4.41 -5.79
N ASP A 80 7.61 -4.85 -5.21
CA ASP A 80 7.75 -6.21 -4.67
C ASP A 80 6.76 -6.47 -3.54
N LYS A 81 6.57 -5.50 -2.64
CA LYS A 81 5.54 -5.55 -1.59
C LYS A 81 4.14 -5.66 -2.16
N ALA A 82 3.79 -4.83 -3.14
CA ALA A 82 2.47 -4.87 -3.78
C ALA A 82 2.22 -6.22 -4.46
N ASN A 83 3.20 -6.73 -5.20
CA ASN A 83 3.16 -8.03 -5.84
C ASN A 83 3.05 -9.19 -4.83
N ALA A 84 3.78 -9.12 -3.71
CA ALA A 84 3.70 -10.13 -2.66
C ALA A 84 2.30 -10.17 -2.02
N VAL A 85 1.72 -9.02 -1.70
CA VAL A 85 0.35 -8.94 -1.17
C VAL A 85 -0.63 -9.51 -2.20
N MET A 86 -0.54 -9.13 -3.47
CA MET A 86 -1.44 -9.68 -4.51
C MET A 86 -1.35 -11.20 -4.68
N ARG A 87 -0.16 -11.79 -4.52
CA ARG A 87 0.03 -13.25 -4.60
C ARG A 87 -0.48 -14.00 -3.36
N ASN A 88 -0.33 -13.40 -2.19
CA ASN A 88 -0.59 -14.07 -0.92
C ASN A 88 -2.00 -13.81 -0.38
N SER A 89 -2.73 -12.84 -0.91
CA SER A 89 -4.09 -12.51 -0.50
C SER A 89 -5.14 -13.36 -1.23
N SER A 90 -6.16 -13.79 -0.49
CA SER A 90 -7.26 -14.59 -1.03
C SER A 90 -8.27 -13.72 -1.76
N PRO A 91 -8.71 -14.05 -3.00
CA PRO A 91 -9.82 -13.37 -3.66
C PRO A 91 -11.16 -13.47 -2.94
N ARG A 92 -11.28 -14.37 -1.96
CA ARG A 92 -12.47 -14.50 -1.09
C ARG A 92 -12.44 -13.57 0.12
N ASP A 93 -11.33 -12.90 0.37
CA ASP A 93 -11.20 -11.91 1.42
C ASP A 93 -11.90 -10.61 0.99
N PRO A 94 -12.99 -10.22 1.68
CA PRO A 94 -13.79 -9.06 1.27
C PRO A 94 -13.02 -7.74 1.36
N ILE A 95 -12.04 -7.62 2.25
CA ILE A 95 -11.22 -6.41 2.33
C ILE A 95 -10.27 -6.38 1.14
N TYR A 96 -9.59 -7.49 0.85
CA TYR A 96 -8.70 -7.59 -0.31
C TYR A 96 -9.41 -7.22 -1.61
N THR A 97 -10.60 -7.77 -1.88
CA THR A 97 -11.35 -7.51 -3.12
C THR A 97 -11.56 -6.01 -3.36
N ASN A 98 -11.79 -5.25 -2.30
CA ASN A 98 -12.02 -3.81 -2.37
C ASN A 98 -10.71 -3.01 -2.58
N VAL A 99 -9.61 -3.41 -1.96
CA VAL A 99 -8.33 -2.68 -2.05
C VAL A 99 -7.44 -3.15 -3.19
N ARG A 100 -7.74 -4.30 -3.80
CA ARG A 100 -6.96 -4.91 -4.88
C ARG A 100 -6.68 -3.95 -6.05
N PRO A 101 -7.64 -3.12 -6.53
CA PRO A 101 -7.35 -2.16 -7.60
C PRO A 101 -6.27 -1.16 -7.22
N LEU A 102 -6.28 -0.66 -5.96
CA LEU A 102 -5.27 0.26 -5.46
C LEU A 102 -3.90 -0.43 -5.38
N ILE A 103 -3.83 -1.65 -4.83
CA ILE A 103 -2.58 -2.41 -4.73
C ILE A 103 -2.01 -2.72 -6.12
N SER A 104 -2.87 -3.05 -7.09
CA SER A 104 -2.47 -3.25 -8.47
C SER A 104 -1.90 -1.98 -9.10
N ALA A 105 -2.51 -0.82 -8.84
CA ALA A 105 -2.00 0.46 -9.30
C ALA A 105 -0.64 0.81 -8.68
N ILE A 106 -0.47 0.56 -7.37
CA ILE A 106 0.83 0.70 -6.68
C ILE A 106 1.88 -0.13 -7.40
N SER A 107 1.62 -1.41 -7.64
CA SER A 107 2.57 -2.29 -8.34
C SER A 107 2.94 -1.76 -9.72
N ALA A 108 1.96 -1.38 -10.55
CA ALA A 108 2.20 -0.89 -11.90
C ALA A 108 3.06 0.39 -11.91
N ILE A 109 2.69 1.38 -11.09
CA ILE A 109 3.39 2.67 -11.06
C ILE A 109 4.80 2.51 -10.49
N SER A 110 4.95 1.77 -9.41
CA SER A 110 6.24 1.55 -8.76
C SER A 110 7.19 0.71 -9.61
N SER A 111 6.70 -0.27 -10.38
CA SER A 111 7.51 -0.99 -11.38
C SER A 111 8.05 -0.06 -12.46
N VAL A 112 7.22 0.82 -13.02
CA VAL A 112 7.68 1.80 -14.04
C VAL A 112 8.73 2.75 -13.47
N MET A 113 8.62 3.11 -12.19
CA MET A 113 9.62 3.93 -11.51
C MET A 113 10.93 3.16 -11.24
N CYS A 114 10.84 1.88 -10.88
CA CYS A 114 11.97 0.98 -10.68
C CYS A 114 12.74 0.71 -11.99
N GLU A 115 12.04 0.44 -13.10
CA GLU A 115 12.65 0.10 -14.40
C GLU A 115 13.51 1.21 -15.00
N ARG A 116 13.32 2.47 -14.58
CA ARG A 116 14.18 3.59 -14.99
C ARG A 116 15.64 3.41 -14.55
N GLN A 117 15.89 2.60 -13.52
CA GLN A 117 17.23 2.30 -13.04
C GLN A 117 18.00 1.40 -14.03
N TYR A 118 17.34 0.40 -14.63
CA TYR A 118 17.97 -0.52 -15.59
C TYR A 118 18.42 0.18 -16.88
N LYS A 119 17.69 1.20 -17.34
CA LYS A 119 18.06 1.94 -18.56
C LYS A 119 19.22 2.92 -18.38
N LYS A 120 19.48 3.42 -17.17
CA LYS A 120 20.60 4.34 -16.90
C LYS A 120 21.96 3.65 -16.75
N VAL A 121 21.98 2.37 -16.40
CA VAL A 121 23.23 1.61 -16.23
C VAL A 121 23.72 1.01 -17.55
N ALA A 122 22.84 0.85 -18.53
CA ALA A 122 23.13 0.26 -19.85
C ALA A 122 23.46 1.30 -20.94
N SER A 123 23.62 2.58 -20.59
CA SER A 123 23.91 3.71 -21.47
C SER A 123 25.15 4.45 -21.02
#